data_AF-A0A2U3I9Z0-F1
#
_entry.id   AF-A0A2U3I9Z0-F1
#
_cell.length_a   1.000
_cell.length_b   1.000
_cell.length_c   1.000
_cell.angle_alpha   90.00
_cell.angle_beta   90.00
_cell.angle_gamma   90.00
#
_symmetry.space_group_name_H-M   'P 1'
#
loop_
_entity.id
_entity.type
_entity.pdbx_description
1 polymer ?
#
loop_
_entity_poly.entity_id
_entity_poly.type
_entity_poly.pdbx_seq_one_letter_code
_entity_poly.pdbx_strand_id
1 'polypeptide(L)'
;MQVLEAAHICGYMGPQTNDIQNGLLLRADLHTLYDRALIAIDPATHAVSIAPELRESEYASLEGHLLRIPKNPQHRPSREALQIHWMHVRRLRDMQS
;
A
#
# COMPACT_ATOMS: atom_id res chain seq x y z
N MET A 1 -12.53 15.70 8.69
CA MET A 1 -11.61 15.28 9.77
C MET A 1 -10.41 14.60 9.12
N GLN A 2 -9.25 15.25 9.16
CA GLN A 2 -7.97 14.68 8.70
C GLN A 2 -7.42 13.80 9.82
N VAL A 3 -7.40 12.48 9.61
CA VAL A 3 -6.71 11.55 10.50
C VAL A 3 -5.79 10.71 9.60
N LEU A 4 -4.48 10.92 9.75
CA LEU A 4 -3.49 9.95 9.32
C LEU A 4 -3.62 8.74 10.24
N GLU A 5 -3.96 7.59 9.68
CA GLU A 5 -3.88 6.32 10.39
C GLU A 5 -2.64 5.58 9.90
N ALA A 6 -1.89 4.99 10.81
CA ALA A 6 -0.78 4.12 10.44
C ALA A 6 -1.38 2.85 9.80
N ALA A 7 -1.18 2.68 8.49
CA ALA A 7 -1.52 1.46 7.81
C ALA A 7 -0.41 0.43 8.02
N HIS A 8 -0.76 -0.75 8.55
CA HIS A 8 0.18 -1.86 8.54
C HIS A 8 0.30 -2.39 7.11
N ILE A 9 1.51 -2.47 6.56
CA ILE A 9 1.75 -2.93 5.18
C ILE A 9 1.36 -4.41 5.02
N CYS A 10 1.45 -5.18 6.11
CA CYS A 10 0.94 -6.54 6.20
C CYS A 10 0.29 -6.76 7.57
N GLY A 11 -0.82 -7.49 7.60
CA GLY A 11 -1.38 -8.03 8.84
C GLY A 11 -0.30 -8.80 9.62
N TYR A 12 -0.29 -8.62 10.94
CA TYR A 12 0.68 -9.20 11.87
C TYR A 12 0.99 -10.68 11.56
N MET A 13 2.24 -11.00 11.21
CA MET A 13 2.72 -12.37 10.96
C MET A 13 3.75 -12.85 12.00
N GLY A 14 3.82 -12.19 13.16
CA GLY A 14 4.71 -12.56 14.27
C GLY A 14 5.83 -11.52 14.56
N PRO A 15 6.78 -11.84 15.46
CA PRO A 15 7.75 -10.89 16.02
C PRO A 15 8.65 -10.17 15.01
N GLN A 16 8.79 -10.71 13.79
CA GLN A 16 9.57 -10.12 12.70
C GLN A 16 8.81 -9.02 11.94
N THR A 17 7.50 -8.85 12.17
CA THR A 17 6.67 -7.80 11.53
C THR A 17 6.50 -6.54 12.38
N ASN A 18 7.19 -6.49 13.52
CA ASN A 18 7.17 -5.41 14.50
C ASN A 18 8.29 -4.39 14.25
N ASP A 19 8.51 -4.05 12.98
CA ASP A 19 9.52 -3.09 12.53
C ASP A 19 8.81 -1.81 12.06
N ILE A 20 9.36 -0.64 12.38
CA ILE A 20 8.85 0.69 11.96
C ILE A 20 8.73 0.76 10.43
N GLN A 21 9.50 -0.06 9.72
CA GLN A 21 9.49 -0.21 8.27
C GLN A 21 8.24 -0.96 7.72
N ASN A 22 7.39 -1.53 8.59
CA ASN A 22 6.12 -2.16 8.23
C ASN A 22 4.93 -1.18 8.29
N GLY A 23 5.20 0.13 8.42
CA GLY A 23 4.17 1.17 8.41
C GLY A 23 4.20 1.99 7.12
N LEU A 24 3.11 1.98 6.35
CA LEU A 24 2.82 3.03 5.38
C LEU A 24 1.97 4.08 6.10
N LEU A 25 2.46 5.33 6.15
CA LEU A 25 1.62 6.43 6.63
C LEU A 25 0.62 6.79 5.53
N LEU A 26 -0.60 6.31 5.66
CA LEU A 26 -1.69 6.57 4.72
C LEU A 26 -2.76 7.42 5.39
N ARG A 27 -3.48 8.20 4.57
CA ARG A 27 -4.74 8.79 5.01
C ARG A 27 -5.72 7.63 5.30
N ALA A 28 -6.59 7.74 6.30
CA ALA A 28 -7.44 6.63 6.76
C ALA A 28 -8.27 5.95 5.64
N ASP A 29 -8.72 6.73 4.65
CA ASP A 29 -9.41 6.22 3.47
C ASP A 29 -8.48 5.39 2.56
N LEU A 30 -7.26 5.86 2.31
CA LEU A 30 -6.25 5.12 1.55
C LEU A 30 -5.82 3.85 2.27
N HIS A 31 -5.73 3.88 3.60
CA HIS A 31 -5.49 2.68 4.41
C HIS A 31 -6.59 1.64 4.18
N THR A 32 -7.86 2.06 4.23
CA THR A 32 -9.00 1.15 3.96
C THR A 32 -8.94 0.57 2.54
N LEU A 33 -8.57 1.37 1.54
CA LEU A 33 -8.40 0.89 0.17
C LEU A 33 -7.23 -0.09 0.03
N TYR A 34 -6.14 0.13 0.77
CA TYR A 34 -4.94 -0.71 0.76
C TYR A 34 -5.22 -2.08 1.39
N ASP A 35 -5.91 -2.10 2.53
CA ASP A 35 -6.33 -3.33 3.23
C ASP A 35 -7.29 -4.17 2.38
N ARG A 36 -8.14 -3.50 1.60
CA ARG A 36 -9.09 -4.15 0.69
C ARG A 36 -8.47 -4.56 -0.65
N ALA A 37 -7.15 -4.43 -0.82
CA ALA A 37 -6.45 -4.68 -2.09
C ALA A 37 -6.95 -3.83 -3.28
N LEU A 38 -7.64 -2.72 -3.01
CA LEU A 38 -8.12 -1.78 -4.01
C LEU A 38 -7.03 -0.81 -4.48
N ILE A 39 -6.02 -0.57 -3.65
CA ILE A 39 -4.76 0.06 -4.06
C ILE A 39 -3.57 -0.81 -3.61
N ALA A 40 -2.46 -0.72 -4.34
CA ALA A 40 -1.19 -1.35 -3.99
C ALA A 40 -0.03 -0.42 -4.38
N ILE A 41 1.16 -0.65 -3.81
CA ILE A 41 2.37 0.09 -4.17
C ILE A 41 3.32 -0.84 -4.92
N ASP A 42 3.76 -0.43 -6.10
CA ASP A 42 4.76 -1.15 -6.87
C ASP A 42 6.10 -1.17 -6.10
N PRO A 43 6.63 -2.35 -5.73
CA PRO A 43 7.87 -2.46 -4.96
C PRO A 43 9.14 -2.05 -5.75
N ALA A 44 9.05 -1.95 -7.09
CA ALA A 44 10.17 -1.52 -7.94
C ALA A 44 10.17 0.00 -8.16
N THR A 45 8.99 0.59 -8.36
CA THR A 45 8.87 2.01 -8.74
C THR A 45 8.33 2.91 -7.62
N HIS A 46 7.73 2.31 -6.59
CA HIS A 46 6.92 2.99 -5.56
C HIS A 46 5.70 3.73 -6.10
N ALA A 47 5.26 3.42 -7.33
CA ALA A 47 4.04 3.95 -7.88
C ALA A 47 2.80 3.27 -7.27
N VAL A 48 1.76 4.04 -7.01
CA VAL A 48 0.46 3.51 -6.61
C VAL A 48 -0.22 2.86 -7.84
N SER A 49 -0.76 1.67 -7.66
CA SER A 49 -1.65 0.99 -8.60
C SER A 49 -3.03 0.80 -7.99
N ILE A 50 -4.06 1.32 -8.66
CA ILE A 50 -5.46 1.22 -8.25
C ILE A 50 -6.16 0.06 -8.98
N ALA A 51 -7.21 -0.46 -8.36
CA ALA A 51 -8.08 -1.45 -8.97
C ALA A 51 -8.97 -0.81 -10.05
N PRO A 52 -9.40 -1.55 -11.09
CA PRO A 52 -10.21 -1.00 -12.18
C PRO A 52 -11.46 -0.25 -11.73
N GLU A 53 -12.10 -0.70 -10.65
CA GLU A 53 -13.32 -0.13 -10.07
C GLU A 53 -13.10 1.28 -9.50
N LEU A 54 -11.85 1.65 -9.18
CA LEU A 54 -11.52 2.99 -8.69
C LEU A 54 -11.26 4.01 -9.81
N ARG A 55 -11.16 3.60 -11.07
CA ARG A 55 -10.82 4.49 -12.20
C ARG A 55 -11.86 5.57 -12.47
N GLU A 56 -13.11 5.34 -12.09
CA GLU A 56 -14.21 6.31 -12.23
C GLU A 56 -14.52 7.03 -10.90
N SER A 57 -13.62 6.94 -9.91
CA SER A 57 -13.79 7.55 -8.59
C SER A 57 -12.80 8.71 -8.36
N GLU A 58 -12.93 9.42 -7.24
CA GLU A 58 -11.97 10.44 -6.82
C GLU A 58 -10.53 9.89 -6.66
N TYR A 59 -10.40 8.58 -6.44
CA TYR A 59 -9.13 7.88 -6.29
C TYR A 59 -8.42 7.60 -7.62
N ALA A 60 -9.07 7.85 -8.76
CA ALA A 60 -8.47 7.68 -10.09
C ALA A 60 -7.17 8.49 -10.23
N SER A 61 -7.14 9.66 -9.60
CA SER A 61 -5.98 10.54 -9.57
C SER A 61 -4.75 9.90 -8.93
N LEU A 62 -4.90 8.86 -8.09
CA LEU A 62 -3.79 8.21 -7.40
C LEU A 62 -2.97 7.29 -8.32
N GLU A 63 -3.51 6.79 -9.43
CA GLU A 63 -2.79 5.88 -10.31
C GLU A 63 -1.45 6.52 -10.75
N GLY A 64 -0.36 5.78 -10.57
CA GLY A 64 0.98 6.24 -10.93
C GLY A 64 1.60 7.26 -9.96
N HIS A 65 0.89 7.74 -8.93
CA HIS A 65 1.50 8.63 -7.93
C HIS A 65 2.61 7.91 -7.17
N LEU A 66 3.73 8.60 -6.98
CA LEU A 66 4.87 8.05 -6.26
C LEU A 66 4.69 8.22 -4.76
N LEU A 67 4.95 7.15 -4.02
CA LEU A 67 5.05 7.21 -2.57
C LEU A 67 6.19 8.15 -2.16
N ARG A 68 5.92 9.04 -1.21
CA ARG A 68 6.97 9.89 -0.62
C ARG A 68 7.83 9.05 0.33
N ILE A 69 9.01 8.67 -0.13
CA ILE A 69 9.96 7.87 0.65
C ILE A 69 10.69 8.76 1.69
N PRO A 70 10.72 8.36 2.98
CA PRO A 70 11.51 9.05 3.99
C PRO A 70 13.01 9.09 3.67
N LYS A 71 13.65 10.22 4.00
CA LYS A 71 15.11 10.39 3.82
C LYS A 71 15.88 9.39 4.67
N ASN A 72 15.46 9.17 5.91
CA ASN A 72 16.05 8.17 6.81
C ASN A 72 15.73 6.75 6.31
N PRO A 73 16.73 5.93 5.96
CA PRO A 73 16.54 4.55 5.53
C PRO A 73 15.75 3.69 6.54
N GLN A 74 15.92 3.92 7.85
CA GLN A 74 15.24 3.17 8.91
C GLN A 74 13.71 3.41 8.95
N HIS A 75 13.22 4.46 8.28
CA HIS A 75 11.79 4.79 8.21
C HIS A 75 11.19 4.45 6.85
N ARG A 76 11.98 3.86 5.93
CA ARG A 76 11.47 3.51 4.60
C ARG A 76 10.57 2.28 4.71
N PRO A 77 9.54 2.17 3.86
CA PRO A 77 8.74 0.96 3.80
C PRO A 77 9.63 -0.23 3.40
N SER A 78 9.41 -1.38 4.04
CA SER A 78 10.09 -2.62 3.67
C SER A 78 9.70 -3.02 2.25
N ARG A 79 10.72 -3.20 1.40
CA ARG A 79 10.52 -3.63 0.01
C ARG A 79 9.91 -5.02 -0.06
N GLU A 80 10.31 -5.91 0.86
CA GLU A 80 9.78 -7.26 0.99
C GLU A 80 8.29 -7.23 1.36
N ALA A 81 7.90 -6.37 2.30
CA ALA A 81 6.50 -6.21 2.68
C ALA A 81 5.65 -5.68 1.51
N LEU A 82 6.15 -4.68 0.78
CA LEU A 82 5.50 -4.18 -0.44
C LEU A 82 5.36 -5.28 -1.49
N GLN A 83 6.39 -6.11 -1.68
CA GLN A 83 6.38 -7.21 -2.65
C GLN A 83 5.32 -8.27 -2.30
N ILE A 84 5.20 -8.64 -1.03
CA ILE A 84 4.19 -9.60 -0.56
C ILE A 84 2.78 -9.08 -0.84
N HIS A 85 2.49 -7.83 -0.46
CA HIS A 85 1.19 -7.21 -0.71
C HIS A 85 0.92 -7.09 -2.22
N TRP A 86 1.88 -6.63 -3.00
CA TRP A 86 1.77 -6.52 -4.46
C TRP A 86 1.40 -7.83 -5.13
N MET A 87 2.06 -8.93 -4.75
CA MET A 87 1.75 -10.26 -5.27
C MET A 87 0.36 -10.74 -4.85
N HIS A 88 -0.06 -10.46 -3.62
CA HIS A 88 -1.40 -10.78 -3.14
C HIS A 88 -2.48 -10.06 -3.95
N VAL A 89 -2.33 -8.74 -4.13
CA VAL A 89 -3.26 -7.92 -4.93
C VAL A 89 -3.33 -8.40 -6.38
N ARG A 90 -2.18 -8.70 -7.00
CA ARG A 90 -2.14 -9.22 -8.38
C ARG A 90 -2.92 -10.53 -8.51
N ARG A 91 -2.68 -11.48 -7.60
CA ARG A 91 -3.42 -12.75 -7.57
C ARG A 91 -4.93 -12.55 -7.44
N LEU A 92 -5.38 -11.63 -6.58
CA LEU A 92 -6.80 -11.34 -6.41
C LEU A 92 -7.41 -10.76 -7.70
N ARG A 93 -6.71 -9.84 -8.37
CA ARG A 93 -7.17 -9.22 -9.62
C ARG A 93 -7.25 -10.21 -10.77
N ASP A 94 -6.28 -11.12 -10.86
CA ASP A 94 -6.25 -12.17 -11.89
C ASP A 94 -7.41 -13.18 -11.72
N MET A 95 -7.87 -13.41 -10.49
CA MET A 95 -9.02 -14.29 -10.21
C MET A 95 -10.38 -13.64 -10.49
N GLN A 96 -10.42 -12.33 -10.68
CA GLN A 96 -11.63 -11.54 -10.95
C GLN A 96 -11.76 -11.13 -12.42
N SER A 97 -10.77 -11.51 -13.26
CA SER A 97 -10.68 -11.17 -14.69
C SER A 97 -11.17 -12.29 -15.60
#